data_AF-A0A4Q2KYE1-F1
#
_entry.id   AF-A0A4Q2KYE1-F1
#
_cell.length_a   1.000
_cell.length_b   1.000
_cell.length_c   1.000
_cell.angle_alpha   90.00
_cell.angle_beta   90.00
_cell.angle_gamma   90.00
#
_symmetry.space_group_name_H-M   'P 1'
#
loop_
_entity.id
_entity.type
_entity.pdbx_description
1 polymer ?
#
loop_
_entity_poly.entity_id
_entity_poly.type
_entity_poly.pdbx_seq_one_letter_code
_entity_poly.pdbx_strand_id
1 'polypeptide(L)'
;MDERSPGQSGAFATVEIDPRRLRGVRLAYAPTRDGDPDPGEIVWTWVPFEERDGRGKDRPVVIVSAAATPGGGFLAVQLTSKPHDGDPDFVSLGDGAWDLEGRPSWARIDRVFRVHTDGMRREAASLDADRFRLLADVLRRRYGWT
;
A
#
# COMPACT_ATOMS: atom_id res chain seq x y z
N MET A 1 -5.83 27.55 -5.72
CA MET A 1 -4.49 26.96 -5.74
C MET A 1 -4.74 25.47 -5.62
N ASP A 2 -4.48 24.67 -6.65
CA ASP A 2 -4.69 23.21 -6.56
C ASP A 2 -3.76 22.69 -5.46
N GLU A 3 -4.37 22.30 -4.33
CA GLU A 3 -3.65 21.69 -3.24
C GLU A 3 -3.20 20.31 -3.72
N ARG A 4 -1.92 20.20 -4.07
CA ARG A 4 -1.34 18.95 -4.54
C ARG A 4 -1.57 17.88 -3.49
N SER A 5 -2.07 16.71 -3.90
CA SER A 5 -2.26 15.61 -2.97
C SER A 5 -0.91 15.18 -2.37
N PRO A 6 -0.85 14.83 -1.07
CA PRO A 6 0.33 14.23 -0.47
C PRO A 6 0.84 13.05 -1.29
N GLY A 7 2.16 13.01 -1.50
CA GLY A 7 2.81 11.99 -2.32
C GLY A 7 2.73 12.24 -3.83
N GLN A 8 2.13 13.32 -4.31
CA GLN A 8 2.03 13.58 -5.76
C GLN A 8 3.37 13.95 -6.41
N SER A 9 4.25 14.67 -5.70
CA SER A 9 5.52 15.16 -6.25
C SER A 9 6.55 15.45 -5.16
N GLY A 10 7.81 15.67 -5.55
CA GLY A 10 8.90 16.04 -4.62
C GLY A 10 9.62 14.85 -4.00
N ALA A 11 10.39 15.10 -2.94
CA ALA A 11 11.22 14.09 -2.27
C ALA A 11 10.41 12.95 -1.63
N PHE A 12 9.13 13.21 -1.33
CA PHE A 12 8.21 12.27 -0.70
C PHE A 12 7.15 11.75 -1.66
N ALA A 13 7.39 11.86 -2.96
CA ALA A 13 6.48 11.35 -3.97
C ALA A 13 6.30 9.83 -3.82
N THR A 14 5.06 9.39 -3.90
CA THR A 14 4.73 7.97 -4.00
C THR A 14 5.11 7.49 -5.39
N VAL A 15 5.97 6.49 -5.44
CA VAL A 15 6.52 5.95 -6.69
C VAL A 15 6.20 4.48 -6.80
N GLU A 16 5.74 4.06 -7.97
CA GLU A 16 5.63 2.64 -8.30
C GLU A 16 7.04 2.06 -8.49
N ILE A 17 7.30 0.92 -7.87
CA ILE A 17 8.60 0.24 -7.91
C ILE A 17 8.42 -1.15 -8.50
N ASP A 18 9.46 -1.67 -9.15
CA ASP A 18 9.47 -3.06 -9.62
C ASP A 18 9.71 -4.01 -8.42
N PRO A 19 8.68 -4.75 -7.95
CA PRO A 19 8.81 -5.59 -6.75
C PRO A 19 9.80 -6.74 -6.94
N ARG A 20 10.06 -7.17 -8.19
CA ARG A 20 11.00 -8.26 -8.51
C ARG A 20 12.46 -7.84 -8.36
N ARG A 21 12.74 -6.53 -8.29
CA ARG A 21 14.09 -5.99 -8.05
C ARG A 21 14.40 -5.80 -6.57
N LEU A 22 13.40 -5.89 -5.70
CA LEU A 22 13.59 -5.74 -4.26
C LEU A 22 14.23 -7.00 -3.68
N ARG A 23 15.03 -6.82 -2.63
CA ARG A 23 15.72 -7.88 -1.89
C ARG A 23 15.54 -7.61 -0.39
N GLY A 24 15.45 -8.68 0.41
CA GLY A 24 15.36 -8.56 1.87
C GLY A 24 14.10 -7.85 2.38
N VAL A 25 13.00 -7.85 1.60
CA VAL A 25 11.73 -7.28 2.04
C VAL A 25 11.16 -8.15 3.15
N ARG A 26 10.88 -7.52 4.31
CA ARG A 26 10.30 -8.17 5.49
C ARG A 26 8.83 -7.85 5.63
N LEU A 27 7.97 -8.87 5.55
CA LEU A 27 6.52 -8.76 5.69
C LEU A 27 6.07 -9.19 7.09
N ALA A 28 6.45 -8.42 8.11
CA ALA A 28 6.11 -8.72 9.50
C ALA A 28 5.03 -7.76 10.00
N TYR A 29 3.89 -8.31 10.44
CA TYR A 29 2.90 -7.54 11.19
C TYR A 29 3.53 -7.14 12.52
N ALA A 30 3.80 -5.86 12.71
CA ALA A 30 4.49 -5.35 13.88
C ALA A 30 4.01 -3.92 14.17
N PRO A 31 2.79 -3.73 14.69
CA PRO A 31 2.30 -2.42 15.06
C PRO A 31 3.14 -1.83 16.20
N THR A 32 3.69 -0.63 15.99
CA THR A 32 4.50 0.12 16.94
C THR A 32 3.93 1.52 17.14
N ARG A 33 4.32 2.20 18.23
CA ARG A 33 3.88 3.59 18.51
C ARG A 33 5.05 4.57 18.37
N ASP A 34 5.82 4.44 17.30
CA ASP A 34 6.96 5.34 17.04
C ASP A 34 6.61 6.49 16.08
N GLY A 35 5.38 6.50 15.55
CA GLY A 35 4.92 7.55 14.65
C GLY A 35 5.29 7.30 13.19
N ASP A 36 5.89 6.15 12.85
CA ASP A 36 5.97 5.62 11.49
C ASP A 36 4.76 4.72 11.18
N PRO A 37 4.40 4.50 9.90
CA PRO A 37 3.28 3.65 9.56
C PRO A 37 3.69 2.18 9.63
N ASP A 38 2.86 1.38 10.29
CA ASP A 38 3.15 -0.02 10.55
C ASP A 38 2.66 -0.93 9.41
N PRO A 39 3.32 -2.08 9.16
CA PRO A 39 2.76 -3.10 8.29
C PRO A 39 1.36 -3.53 8.73
N GLY A 40 0.37 -3.33 7.86
CA GLY A 40 -1.06 -3.52 8.11
C GLY A 40 -1.85 -2.22 8.26
N GLU A 41 -1.18 -1.09 8.48
CA GLU A 41 -1.83 0.23 8.47
C GLU A 41 -2.29 0.59 7.04
N ILE A 42 -3.44 1.25 6.94
CA ILE A 42 -3.98 1.80 5.71
C ILE A 42 -3.83 3.30 5.74
N VAL A 43 -3.13 3.83 4.74
CA VAL A 43 -2.85 5.25 4.58
C VAL A 43 -3.35 5.72 3.23
N TRP A 44 -3.62 7.00 3.11
CA TRP A 44 -4.01 7.63 1.86
C TRP A 44 -2.82 8.33 1.23
N THR A 45 -2.59 8.11 -0.05
CA THR A 45 -1.53 8.77 -0.80
C THR A 45 -1.91 8.88 -2.27
N TRP A 46 -1.19 9.74 -2.99
CA TRP A 46 -1.26 9.78 -4.44
C TRP A 46 -0.80 8.45 -5.07
N VAL A 47 -1.67 7.85 -5.87
CA VAL A 47 -1.36 6.67 -6.67
C VAL A 47 -1.43 7.04 -8.16
N PRO A 48 -0.32 6.91 -8.92
CA PRO A 48 -0.33 7.19 -10.35
C PRO A 48 -1.23 6.20 -11.10
N PHE A 49 -1.82 6.66 -12.20
CA PHE A 49 -2.52 5.75 -13.12
C PHE A 49 -1.52 4.89 -13.91
N GLU A 50 -2.01 3.80 -14.50
CA GLU A 50 -1.16 2.82 -15.21
C GLU A 50 -0.58 3.36 -16.51
N GLU A 51 -1.23 4.36 -17.10
CA GLU A 51 -0.80 5.07 -18.30
C GLU A 51 0.52 5.83 -18.10
N ARG A 52 0.92 6.07 -16.84
CA ARG A 52 2.16 6.77 -16.47
C ARG A 52 2.30 8.16 -17.12
N ASP A 53 1.17 8.83 -17.34
CA ASP A 53 1.08 10.13 -18.00
C ASP A 53 1.12 11.32 -17.01
N GLY A 54 1.57 11.08 -15.78
CA GLY A 54 1.62 12.05 -14.69
C GLY A 54 0.29 12.25 -13.96
N ARG A 55 -0.81 11.66 -14.45
CA ARG A 55 -2.08 11.63 -13.73
C ARG A 55 -2.10 10.52 -12.69
N GLY A 56 -3.00 10.69 -11.75
CA GLY A 56 -3.18 9.81 -10.61
C GLY A 56 -4.34 10.30 -9.78
N LYS A 57 -4.52 9.68 -8.62
CA LYS A 57 -5.44 10.19 -7.62
C LYS A 57 -5.05 9.70 -6.25
N ASP A 58 -5.58 10.38 -5.26
CA ASP A 58 -5.49 9.95 -3.88
C ASP A 58 -6.29 8.64 -3.66
N ARG A 59 -5.64 7.65 -3.05
CA ARG A 59 -6.20 6.32 -2.82
C ARG A 59 -5.73 5.74 -1.48
N PRO A 60 -6.53 4.86 -0.87
CA PRO A 60 -6.06 4.05 0.23
C PRO A 60 -5.05 3.01 -0.29
N VAL A 61 -3.96 2.86 0.44
CA VAL A 61 -2.93 1.83 0.26
C VAL A 61 -2.69 1.15 1.60
N VAL A 62 -2.42 -0.14 1.61
CA VAL A 62 -2.00 -0.87 2.81
C VAL A 62 -0.48 -1.00 2.83
N ILE A 63 0.12 -0.65 3.96
CA ILE A 63 1.55 -0.82 4.21
C ILE A 63 1.85 -2.31 4.41
N VAL A 64 2.81 -2.84 3.66
CA VAL A 64 3.19 -4.26 3.70
C VAL A 64 4.58 -4.48 4.29
N SER A 65 5.43 -3.45 4.30
CA SER A 65 6.77 -3.53 4.87
C SER A 65 7.28 -2.14 5.27
N ALA A 66 7.83 -2.03 6.48
CA ALA A 66 8.70 -0.92 6.84
C ALA A 66 10.04 -1.13 6.13
N ALA A 67 10.32 -0.33 5.10
CA ALA A 67 11.36 -0.68 4.16
C ALA A 67 12.73 -0.24 4.67
N ALA A 68 13.66 -1.19 4.79
CA ALA A 68 15.10 -0.92 4.69
C ALA A 68 15.50 -0.72 3.21
N THR A 69 14.75 0.08 2.45
CA THR A 69 15.09 0.40 1.06
C THR A 69 16.14 1.51 0.98
N PRO A 70 17.10 1.46 0.05
CA PRO A 70 17.90 2.62 -0.31
C PRO A 70 16.98 3.81 -0.65
N GLY A 71 17.11 4.90 0.11
CA GLY A 71 16.25 6.09 -0.01
C GLY A 71 15.07 6.18 0.97
N GLY A 72 14.96 5.26 1.95
CA GLY A 72 13.94 5.29 3.00
C GLY A 72 12.52 4.97 2.49
N GLY A 73 11.52 5.08 3.37
CA GLY A 73 10.10 4.88 3.05
C GLY A 73 9.54 3.50 3.42
N PHE A 74 8.30 3.26 3.02
CA PHE A 74 7.52 2.06 3.30
C PHE A 74 7.02 1.46 2.00
N LEU A 75 6.84 0.14 1.97
CA LEU A 75 6.21 -0.53 0.84
C LEU A 75 4.72 -0.62 1.06
N ALA A 76 3.95 -0.33 0.03
CA ALA A 76 2.50 -0.39 0.07
C ALA A 76 1.90 -0.97 -1.21
N VAL A 77 0.68 -1.49 -1.11
CA VAL A 77 -0.13 -1.89 -2.27
C VAL A 77 -1.47 -1.16 -2.23
N GLN A 78 -1.98 -0.77 -3.41
CA GLN A 78 -3.23 0.00 -3.49
C GLN A 78 -4.45 -0.86 -3.15
N LEU A 79 -5.47 -0.22 -2.57
CA LEU A 79 -6.79 -0.81 -2.39
C LEU A 79 -7.77 -0.33 -3.47
N THR A 80 -8.77 -1.15 -3.75
CA THR A 80 -9.89 -0.84 -4.64
C THR A 80 -11.16 -1.52 -4.12
N SER A 81 -12.31 -0.85 -4.26
CA SER A 81 -13.64 -1.42 -3.98
C SER A 81 -14.33 -1.97 -5.23
N LYS A 82 -13.64 -1.96 -6.39
CA LYS A 82 -14.12 -2.66 -7.59
C LYS A 82 -13.93 -4.17 -7.43
N PRO A 83 -14.93 -5.01 -7.76
CA PRO A 83 -14.78 -6.46 -7.70
C PRO A 83 -13.69 -6.99 -8.63
N HIS A 84 -12.88 -7.90 -8.09
CA HIS A 84 -11.78 -8.58 -8.80
C HIS A 84 -11.73 -10.08 -8.42
N ASP A 85 -12.88 -10.70 -8.23
CA ASP A 85 -12.97 -12.11 -7.86
C ASP A 85 -12.33 -13.01 -8.92
N GLY A 86 -11.43 -13.90 -8.48
CA GLY A 86 -10.70 -14.83 -9.35
C GLY A 86 -9.48 -14.22 -10.07
N ASP A 87 -9.23 -12.92 -9.93
CA ASP A 87 -8.04 -12.27 -10.51
C ASP A 87 -6.80 -12.54 -9.64
N PRO A 88 -5.74 -13.19 -10.16
CA PRO A 88 -4.54 -13.53 -9.39
C PRO A 88 -3.70 -12.31 -8.97
N ASP A 89 -3.97 -11.12 -9.54
CA ASP A 89 -3.29 -9.88 -9.17
C ASP A 89 -4.01 -9.12 -8.04
N PHE A 90 -5.09 -9.70 -7.50
CA PHE A 90 -5.87 -9.11 -6.41
C PHE A 90 -6.09 -10.07 -5.25
N VAL A 91 -6.02 -9.54 -4.02
CA VAL A 91 -6.34 -10.27 -2.79
C VAL A 91 -7.59 -9.66 -2.18
N SER A 92 -8.65 -10.44 -2.01
CA SER A 92 -9.86 -9.99 -1.32
C SER A 92 -9.58 -9.76 0.17
N LEU A 93 -10.00 -8.61 0.67
CA LEU A 93 -9.85 -8.21 2.07
C LEU A 93 -11.21 -8.12 2.79
N GLY A 94 -12.32 -8.19 2.05
CA GLY A 94 -13.65 -7.86 2.57
C GLY A 94 -13.80 -6.36 2.86
N ASP A 95 -14.78 -6.00 3.68
CA ASP A 95 -15.02 -4.64 4.14
C ASP A 95 -14.21 -4.29 5.41
N GLY A 96 -14.12 -2.99 5.71
CA GLY A 96 -13.50 -2.50 6.93
C GLY A 96 -13.50 -0.98 7.03
N ALA A 97 -12.97 -0.45 8.14
CA ALA A 97 -13.02 0.96 8.48
C ALA A 97 -12.31 1.91 7.49
N TRP A 98 -11.53 1.36 6.55
CA TRP A 98 -10.86 2.12 5.49
C TRP A 98 -11.78 2.55 4.34
N ASP A 99 -12.98 1.97 4.23
CA ASP A 99 -14.01 2.41 3.29
C ASP A 99 -15.23 2.88 4.09
N LEU A 100 -15.51 4.18 4.05
CA LEU A 100 -16.64 4.79 4.76
C LEU A 100 -18.00 4.25 4.29
N GLU A 101 -18.07 3.73 3.06
CA GLU A 101 -19.28 3.09 2.52
C GLU A 101 -19.39 1.61 2.92
N GLY A 102 -18.39 1.07 3.64
CA GLY A 102 -18.37 -0.32 4.11
C GLY A 102 -18.32 -1.35 2.97
N ARG A 103 -17.75 -0.97 1.81
CA ARG A 103 -17.71 -1.87 0.64
C ARG A 103 -16.59 -2.90 0.78
N PRO A 104 -16.81 -4.12 0.27
CA PRO A 104 -15.73 -5.07 0.05
C PRO A 104 -14.58 -4.45 -0.76
N SER A 105 -13.36 -4.74 -0.36
CA SER A 105 -12.14 -4.18 -0.93
C SER A 105 -11.14 -5.28 -1.31
N TRP A 106 -10.31 -4.99 -2.31
CA TRP A 106 -9.23 -5.83 -2.77
C TRP A 106 -7.90 -5.06 -2.73
N ALA A 107 -6.84 -5.75 -2.28
CA ALA A 107 -5.46 -5.27 -2.45
C ALA A 107 -4.94 -5.69 -3.83
N ARG A 108 -4.47 -4.73 -4.61
CA ARG A 108 -3.87 -4.97 -5.92
C ARG A 108 -2.36 -5.22 -5.76
N ILE A 109 -1.95 -6.47 -5.93
CA ILE A 109 -0.61 -6.94 -5.54
C ILE A 109 0.42 -6.95 -6.68
N ASP A 110 0.01 -6.76 -7.94
CA ASP A 110 0.92 -6.57 -9.07
C ASP A 110 1.58 -5.19 -9.08
N ARG A 111 1.00 -4.21 -8.37
CA ARG A 111 1.50 -2.84 -8.23
C ARG A 111 1.97 -2.58 -6.80
N VAL A 112 3.27 -2.35 -6.65
CA VAL A 112 3.90 -2.03 -5.37
C VAL A 112 4.43 -0.61 -5.40
N PHE A 113 4.19 0.14 -4.33
CA PHE A 113 4.56 1.53 -4.20
C PHE A 113 5.52 1.72 -3.04
N ARG A 114 6.47 2.65 -3.21
CA ARG A 114 7.20 3.24 -2.09
C ARG A 114 6.46 4.50 -1.65
N VAL A 115 6.13 4.58 -0.37
CA VAL A 115 5.45 5.72 0.27
C VAL A 115 6.31 6.29 1.39
N HIS A 116 6.08 7.56 1.73
CA HIS A 116 6.83 8.27 2.76
C HIS A 116 5.87 8.87 3.79
N THR A 117 6.29 8.99 5.05
CA THR A 117 5.48 9.58 6.12
C THR A 117 5.00 10.99 5.78
N ASP A 118 5.87 11.81 5.16
CA ASP A 118 5.53 13.17 4.70
C ASP A 118 4.76 13.20 3.36
N GLY A 119 4.58 12.05 2.71
CA GLY A 119 3.90 11.87 1.42
C GLY A 119 2.56 11.16 1.52
N MET A 120 1.99 11.04 2.73
CA MET A 120 0.75 10.32 2.98
C MET A 120 -0.13 11.04 4.01
N ARG A 121 -1.40 10.65 4.08
CA ARG A 121 -2.33 11.02 5.14
C ARG A 121 -2.75 9.76 5.88
N ARG A 122 -2.81 9.82 7.21
CA ARG A 122 -3.26 8.70 8.04
C ARG A 122 -4.71 8.90 8.41
N GLU A 123 -5.55 7.94 8.05
CA GLU A 123 -6.97 7.91 8.43
C GLU A 123 -7.24 6.69 9.30
N ALA A 124 -6.46 6.51 10.37
CA ALA A 124 -6.62 5.57 11.48
C ALA A 124 -7.32 4.23 11.17
N ALA A 125 -6.98 3.59 10.04
CA ALA A 125 -7.55 2.33 9.60
C ALA A 125 -6.42 1.32 9.41
N SER A 126 -6.70 0.06 9.72
CA SER A 126 -5.73 -1.03 9.61
C SER A 126 -6.43 -2.33 9.28
N LEU A 127 -5.70 -3.22 8.61
CA LEU A 127 -6.07 -4.63 8.54
C LEU A 127 -5.92 -5.27 9.93
N ASP A 128 -6.79 -6.24 10.22
CA ASP A 128 -6.50 -7.19 11.29
C ASP A 128 -5.34 -8.11 10.89
N ALA A 129 -4.83 -8.84 11.89
CA ALA A 129 -3.68 -9.72 11.72
C ALA A 129 -3.92 -10.85 10.71
N ASP A 130 -5.16 -11.32 10.54
CA ASP A 130 -5.48 -12.44 9.66
C ASP A 130 -5.49 -12.00 8.20
N ARG A 131 -6.12 -10.86 7.91
CA ARG A 131 -6.11 -10.22 6.59
C ARG A 131 -4.70 -9.82 6.18
N PHE A 132 -3.92 -9.26 7.11
CA PHE A 132 -2.52 -8.95 6.82
C PHE A 132 -1.71 -10.21 6.51
N ARG A 133 -1.86 -11.28 7.29
CA ARG A 133 -1.15 -12.55 7.05
C ARG A 133 -1.49 -13.15 5.70
N LEU A 134 -2.78 -13.14 5.31
CA LEU A 134 -3.21 -13.57 3.99
C LEU A 134 -2.49 -12.78 2.89
N LEU A 135 -2.50 -11.45 2.98
CA LEU A 135 -1.83 -10.57 2.01
C LEU A 135 -0.32 -10.84 1.96
N ALA A 136 0.33 -10.92 3.12
CA ALA A 136 1.75 -11.19 3.23
C ALA A 136 2.12 -12.53 2.61
N ASP A 137 1.35 -13.59 2.84
CA ASP A 137 1.61 -14.92 2.29
C ASP A 137 1.50 -14.95 0.76
N VAL A 138 0.54 -14.21 0.19
CA VAL A 138 0.44 -14.08 -1.27
C VAL A 138 1.64 -13.32 -1.84
N LEU A 139 2.07 -12.23 -1.21
CA LEU A 139 3.25 -11.47 -1.62
C LEU A 139 4.55 -12.27 -1.51
N ARG A 140 4.71 -13.07 -0.44
CA ARG A 140 5.83 -14.03 -0.29
C ARG A 140 5.88 -15.00 -1.45
N ARG A 141 4.75 -15.64 -1.78
CA ARG A 141 4.67 -16.60 -2.89
C ARG A 141 4.95 -15.94 -4.25
N ARG A 142 4.49 -14.71 -4.46
CA ARG A 142 4.64 -14.00 -5.74
C ARG A 142 6.05 -13.46 -5.97
N TYR A 143 6.70 -12.94 -4.93
CA TYR A 143 7.96 -12.18 -5.06
C TYR A 143 9.17 -12.80 -4.36
N GLY A 144 8.99 -13.87 -3.59
CA GLY A 144 10.08 -14.50 -2.82
C GLY A 144 10.56 -13.64 -1.64
N TRP A 145 9.69 -12.81 -1.08
CA TRP A 145 9.95 -12.00 0.12
C TRP A 145 9.88 -12.84 1.41
N THR A 146 10.32 -12.29 2.54
CA THR A 146 10.40 -12.99 3.84
C THR A 146 9.42 -12.45 4.87
#